data_AF-A0A9D8HXZ3-F1
#
_entry.id   AF-A0A9D8HXZ3-F1
#
_cell.length_a   1.000
_cell.length_b   1.000
_cell.length_c   1.000
_cell.angle_alpha   90.00
_cell.angle_beta   90.00
_cell.angle_gamma   90.00
#
_symmetry.space_group_name_H-M   'P 1'
#
loop_
_entity.id
_entity.type
_entity.pdbx_description
1 polymer ?
#
loop_
_entity_poly.entity_id
_entity_poly.type
_entity_poly.pdbx_seq_one_letter_code
_entity_poly.pdbx_strand_id
1 'polypeptide(L)'
;MVLTPNDVGILVEHTVWKRGKVIEILSPYAIIHFPSLANSPQGPQRKLREDAPQLTKSSVQSDPELDGVEVGPAKPKKGSKRKVKDLANGIDDAVAWFEQTYPGKFADEKLIDADYRNKRAAQETFAANFADGRGGAMVDQGQHAEIANLLDGIFRATNVLSPFEMKAVHKAFAKGDEASTKVLGFTLAFMANPTRLSFKQMAEAVSQLPADGGKVHTWPIVTLLPFLADPTRFIALKPTNTDLMAARMTADLKYDTTPNWETYDAALRMARSLLERLAPLGAKDMIDVQQFMWVTRELN
;
A
#
# COMPACT_ATOMS: atom_id res chain seq x y z
N MET A 1 14.50 13.89 26.26
CA MET A 1 14.99 14.94 25.33
C MET A 1 13.87 15.22 24.35
N VAL A 2 13.80 16.41 23.74
CA VAL A 2 12.95 16.67 22.57
C VAL A 2 13.84 17.08 21.40
N LEU A 3 13.71 16.40 20.27
CA LEU A 3 14.35 16.75 19.01
C LEU A 3 13.54 17.85 18.31
N THR A 4 14.23 18.83 17.72
CA THR A 4 13.64 19.97 17.00
C THR A 4 14.13 19.98 15.55
N PRO A 5 13.49 20.68 14.60
CA PRO A 5 13.97 20.74 13.21
C PRO A 5 15.44 21.16 13.04
N ASN A 6 16.01 21.90 13.99
CA ASN A 6 17.44 22.28 14.02
C ASN A 6 18.39 21.12 14.39
N ASP A 7 17.85 20.01 14.88
CA ASP A 7 18.59 18.79 15.23
C ASP A 7 18.71 17.80 14.06
N VAL A 8 18.26 18.16 12.85
CA VAL A 8 18.53 17.34 11.66
C VAL A 8 20.03 17.28 11.39
N GLY A 9 20.55 16.06 11.24
CA GLY A 9 21.95 15.75 11.03
C GLY A 9 22.79 15.49 12.29
N ILE A 10 22.27 15.75 13.49
CA ILE A 10 23.00 15.44 14.73
C ILE A 10 23.08 13.94 14.99
N LEU A 11 24.08 13.54 15.77
CA LEU A 11 24.21 12.19 16.29
C LEU A 11 23.49 12.05 17.64
N VAL A 12 22.73 10.99 17.78
CA VAL A 12 22.00 10.59 19.00
C VAL A 12 22.42 9.20 19.43
N GLU A 13 22.29 8.90 20.72
CA GLU A 13 22.44 7.53 21.24
C GLU A 13 21.06 6.96 21.57
N HIS A 14 20.80 5.71 21.16
CA HIS A 14 19.65 4.93 21.57
C HIS A 14 20.09 3.80 22.50
N THR A 15 19.35 3.57 23.59
CA THR A 15 19.58 2.53 24.60
C THR A 15 19.70 1.07 24.11
N VAL A 16 19.45 0.80 22.83
CA VAL A 16 19.42 -0.55 22.22
C VAL A 16 20.12 -0.53 20.86
N TRP A 17 19.77 0.44 20.01
CA TRP A 17 20.31 0.55 18.63
C TRP A 17 21.60 1.40 18.54
N LYS A 18 22.20 1.73 19.69
CA LYS A 18 23.44 2.49 19.81
C LYS A 18 23.32 3.84 19.09
N ARG A 19 24.42 4.36 18.55
CA ARG A 19 24.48 5.63 17.85
C ARG A 19 23.67 5.61 16.56
N GLY A 20 22.98 6.72 16.29
CA GLY A 20 22.36 6.99 15.02
C GLY A 20 22.40 8.46 14.64
N LYS A 21 22.14 8.77 13.37
CA LYS A 21 22.06 10.14 12.84
C LYS A 21 20.61 10.51 12.58
N VAL A 22 20.20 11.68 13.05
CA VAL A 22 18.87 12.24 12.75
C VAL A 22 18.84 12.63 11.26
N ILE A 23 17.94 12.04 10.49
CA ILE A 23 17.84 12.24 9.04
C ILE A 23 16.80 13.32 8.73
N GLU A 24 15.65 13.26 9.39
CA GLU A 24 14.51 14.14 9.14
C GLU A 24 13.67 14.26 10.42
N ILE A 25 13.09 15.43 10.66
CA ILE A 25 12.13 15.65 11.76
C ILE A 25 10.85 16.24 11.17
N LEU A 26 9.76 15.49 11.32
CA LEU A 26 8.40 15.87 10.96
C LEU A 26 7.53 15.61 12.20
N SER A 27 7.39 16.66 13.04
CA SER A 27 6.74 16.56 14.35
C SER A 27 5.37 15.86 14.26
N PRO A 28 5.08 14.89 15.15
CA PRO A 28 5.81 14.56 16.38
C PRO A 28 6.91 13.49 16.23
N TYR A 29 7.47 13.28 15.04
CA TYR A 29 8.39 12.18 14.76
C TYR A 29 9.74 12.61 14.16
N ALA A 30 10.78 11.85 14.50
CA ALA A 30 12.10 11.88 13.86
C ALA A 30 12.36 10.57 13.11
N ILE A 31 12.94 10.67 11.91
CA ILE A 31 13.54 9.53 11.20
C ILE A 31 15.04 9.53 11.51
N ILE A 32 15.53 8.42 12.05
CA ILE A 32 16.92 8.29 12.54
C ILE A 32 17.55 7.04 11.94
N HIS A 33 18.76 7.18 11.39
CA HIS A 33 19.55 6.07 10.82
C HIS A 33 20.47 5.48 11.88
N PHE A 34 20.36 4.17 12.14
CA PHE A 34 21.20 3.42 13.07
C PHE A 34 22.02 2.36 12.30
N PRO A 35 23.36 2.44 12.26
CA PRO A 35 24.18 1.47 11.51
C PRO A 35 24.07 0.05 12.05
N SER A 36 23.82 -0.11 13.37
CA SER A 36 23.56 -1.42 13.98
C SER A 36 22.31 -2.13 13.42
N LEU A 37 21.47 -1.43 12.66
CA LEU A 37 20.26 -1.94 12.02
C LEU A 37 20.43 -2.10 10.50
N ALA A 38 21.62 -1.88 9.93
CA ALA A 38 21.88 -2.01 8.49
C ALA A 38 21.48 -3.40 7.94
N ASN A 39 21.79 -4.46 8.68
CA ASN A 39 21.41 -5.84 8.33
C ASN A 39 20.00 -6.24 8.82
N SER A 40 19.22 -5.32 9.39
CA SER A 40 17.85 -5.62 9.81
C SER A 40 16.89 -5.64 8.61
N PRO A 41 15.83 -6.48 8.60
CA PRO A 41 14.87 -6.55 7.49
C PRO A 41 14.14 -5.23 7.16
N GLN A 42 14.16 -4.27 8.08
CA GLN A 42 13.55 -2.94 7.94
C GLN A 42 14.56 -1.88 7.45
N GLY A 43 15.82 -2.27 7.21
CA GLY A 43 16.93 -1.35 6.93
C GLY A 43 17.40 -0.58 8.17
N PRO A 44 18.37 0.34 8.03
CA PRO A 44 18.97 1.04 9.16
C PRO A 44 18.09 2.15 9.78
N GLN A 45 17.05 2.62 9.10
CA GLN A 45 16.26 3.76 9.55
C GLN A 45 15.08 3.36 10.46
N ARG A 46 14.78 4.18 11.47
CA ARG A 46 13.62 4.04 12.35
C ARG A 46 12.90 5.38 12.52
N LYS A 47 11.56 5.34 12.47
CA LYS A 47 10.68 6.47 12.84
C LYS A 47 10.40 6.37 14.33
N LEU A 48 10.90 7.32 15.11
CA LEU A 48 10.68 7.44 16.55
C LEU A 48 9.94 8.74 16.85
N ARG A 49 9.29 8.85 18.01
CA ARG A 49 8.78 10.17 18.46
C ARG A 49 9.96 11.10 18.75
N GLU A 50 9.78 12.39 18.51
CA GLU A 50 10.81 13.41 18.79
C GLU A 50 11.12 13.56 20.29
N ASP A 51 10.21 13.13 21.16
CA ASP A 51 10.32 13.08 22.62
C ASP A 51 10.69 11.70 23.19
N ALA A 52 11.09 10.73 22.34
CA ALA A 52 11.29 9.35 22.74
C ALA A 52 12.31 9.19 23.90
N PRO A 53 11.94 8.57 25.04
CA PRO A 53 12.79 8.53 26.24
C PRO A 53 14.04 7.65 26.08
N GLN A 54 14.11 6.83 25.02
CA GLN A 54 15.27 6.02 24.68
C GLN A 54 16.39 6.81 24.00
N LEU A 55 16.17 8.08 23.64
CA LEU A 55 17.11 8.93 22.89
C LEU A 55 17.77 10.01 23.76
N THR A 56 19.09 10.15 23.59
CA THR A 56 19.88 11.29 24.08
C THR A 56 20.76 11.86 22.96
N LYS A 57 21.19 13.12 23.03
CA LYS A 57 22.23 13.64 22.10
C LYS A 57 23.54 12.92 22.41
N SER A 58 24.23 12.44 21.39
CA SER A 58 25.57 11.88 21.60
C SER A 58 26.54 12.99 22.01
N SER A 59 27.46 12.70 22.91
CA SER A 59 28.56 13.61 23.25
C SER A 59 29.60 13.73 22.13
N VAL A 60 29.56 12.84 21.14
CA VAL A 60 30.42 12.84 19.95
C VAL A 60 29.53 13.05 18.72
N GLN A 61 29.82 14.10 17.94
CA GLN A 61 28.99 14.55 16.81
C GLN A 61 29.63 14.28 15.43
N SER A 62 30.68 13.46 15.38
CA SER A 62 31.24 12.90 14.14
C SER A 62 31.46 11.41 14.34
N ASP A 63 31.14 10.64 13.30
CA ASP A 63 31.28 9.19 13.27
C ASP A 63 31.49 8.77 11.80
N PRO A 64 32.61 8.11 11.44
CA PRO A 64 32.96 7.86 10.03
C PRO A 64 31.91 7.12 9.21
N GLU A 65 31.04 6.30 9.84
CA GLU A 65 29.96 5.58 9.15
C GLU A 65 28.71 6.46 8.95
N LEU A 66 28.47 7.41 9.86
CA LEU A 66 27.30 8.30 9.83
C LEU A 66 27.57 9.65 9.17
N ASP A 67 28.81 10.14 9.14
CA ASP A 67 29.16 11.44 8.57
C ASP A 67 28.76 11.51 7.09
N GLY A 68 28.93 10.41 6.35
CA GLY A 68 28.51 10.26 4.94
C GLY A 68 27.01 10.01 4.69
N VAL A 69 26.17 9.86 5.72
CA VAL A 69 24.72 9.64 5.55
C VAL A 69 24.02 10.96 5.22
N GLU A 70 23.32 11.02 4.08
CA GLU A 70 22.53 12.19 3.64
C GLU A 70 21.41 12.52 4.64
N VAL A 71 21.10 13.82 4.76
CA VAL A 71 20.10 14.38 5.68
C VAL A 71 19.08 15.26 4.94
N GLY A 72 17.92 15.49 5.56
CA GLY A 72 16.77 16.16 4.98
C GLY A 72 15.72 15.17 4.45
N PRO A 73 14.58 15.67 3.94
CA PRO A 73 13.57 14.84 3.31
C PRO A 73 14.21 14.03 2.20
N ALA A 74 13.90 12.74 2.13
CA ALA A 74 14.35 11.91 1.02
C ALA A 74 13.93 12.59 -0.28
N LYS A 75 14.91 13.07 -1.08
CA LYS A 75 14.66 13.48 -2.47
C LYS A 75 13.81 12.37 -3.06
N PRO A 76 12.62 12.64 -3.62
CA PRO A 76 11.74 11.59 -4.08
C PRO A 76 12.58 10.71 -4.99
N LYS A 77 12.82 9.46 -4.55
CA LYS A 77 13.49 8.49 -5.41
C LYS A 77 12.67 8.55 -6.67
N LYS A 78 13.29 8.99 -7.78
CA LYS A 78 12.63 8.96 -9.07
C LYS A 78 12.30 7.49 -9.27
N GLY A 79 11.08 7.10 -8.91
CA GLY A 79 10.56 5.76 -9.12
C GLY A 79 10.86 5.46 -10.57
N SER A 80 11.44 4.29 -10.84
CA SER A 80 12.06 4.00 -12.14
C SER A 80 11.06 4.33 -13.24
N LYS A 81 11.19 5.53 -13.81
CA LYS A 81 10.38 5.97 -14.93
C LYS A 81 10.97 5.16 -16.08
N ARG A 82 10.47 3.92 -16.22
CA ARG A 82 10.36 3.26 -17.51
C ARG A 82 9.83 4.34 -18.42
N LYS A 83 10.69 4.89 -19.27
CA LYS A 83 10.32 6.13 -19.97
C LYS A 83 9.15 5.73 -20.84
N VAL A 84 8.18 6.62 -21.04
CA VAL A 84 7.08 6.38 -21.99
C VAL A 84 7.65 5.98 -23.38
N LYS A 85 8.87 6.43 -23.67
CA LYS A 85 9.71 6.06 -24.82
C LYS A 85 10.14 4.58 -24.93
N ASP A 86 9.97 3.77 -23.89
CA ASP A 86 10.42 2.36 -23.82
C ASP A 86 9.25 1.36 -23.84
N LEU A 87 8.00 1.83 -24.02
CA LEU A 87 6.82 1.02 -24.27
C LEU A 87 6.42 1.19 -25.73
N ALA A 88 6.34 0.10 -26.49
CA ALA A 88 5.98 0.17 -27.91
C ALA A 88 4.47 0.32 -28.10
N ASN A 89 3.69 -0.17 -27.13
CA ASN A 89 2.22 -0.22 -27.20
C ASN A 89 1.56 0.79 -26.26
N GLY A 90 0.71 1.66 -26.81
CA GLY A 90 -0.18 2.54 -26.07
C GLY A 90 -1.41 1.82 -25.51
N ILE A 91 -2.31 2.57 -24.88
CA ILE A 91 -3.57 2.00 -24.36
C ILE A 91 -4.50 1.48 -25.46
N ASP A 92 -4.42 2.05 -26.66
CA ASP A 92 -5.17 1.62 -27.84
C ASP A 92 -4.70 0.26 -28.36
N ASP A 93 -3.39 0.08 -28.54
CA ASP A 93 -2.77 -1.20 -28.92
C ASP A 93 -3.04 -2.29 -27.88
N ALA A 94 -2.98 -1.95 -26.58
CA ALA A 94 -3.29 -2.88 -25.50
C ALA A 94 -4.75 -3.35 -25.49
N VAL A 95 -5.70 -2.51 -25.93
CA VAL A 95 -7.10 -2.92 -26.10
C VAL A 95 -7.31 -3.74 -27.37
N ALA A 96 -6.70 -3.36 -28.50
CA ALA A 96 -6.78 -4.14 -29.73
C ALA A 96 -6.22 -5.57 -29.53
N TRP A 97 -5.08 -5.70 -28.83
CA TRP A 97 -4.51 -6.98 -28.45
C TRP A 97 -5.42 -7.78 -27.50
N PHE A 98 -6.08 -7.12 -26.54
CA PHE A 98 -7.00 -7.78 -25.62
C PHE A 98 -8.22 -8.35 -26.37
N GLU A 99 -8.84 -7.59 -27.27
CA GLU A 99 -9.97 -8.08 -28.08
C GLU A 99 -9.57 -9.23 -29.01
N GLN A 100 -8.35 -9.22 -29.56
CA GLN A 100 -7.83 -10.31 -30.38
C GLN A 100 -7.52 -11.58 -29.55
N THR A 101 -6.98 -11.40 -28.34
CA THR A 101 -6.54 -12.51 -27.47
C THR A 101 -7.71 -13.17 -26.73
N TYR A 102 -8.73 -12.37 -26.39
CA TYR A 102 -9.93 -12.79 -25.67
C TYR A 102 -11.19 -12.40 -26.49
N PRO A 103 -11.60 -13.22 -27.48
CA PRO A 103 -12.81 -12.95 -28.28
C PRO A 103 -14.08 -12.85 -27.43
N GLY A 104 -14.16 -13.57 -26.30
CA GLY A 104 -15.24 -13.42 -25.31
C GLY A 104 -15.11 -12.20 -24.40
N LYS A 105 -14.04 -11.42 -24.54
CA LYS A 105 -13.72 -10.22 -23.76
C LYS A 105 -13.75 -10.52 -22.26
N PHE A 106 -14.49 -9.74 -21.47
CA PHE A 106 -14.63 -9.98 -20.02
C PHE A 106 -15.44 -11.23 -19.64
N ALA A 107 -16.07 -11.90 -20.62
CA ALA A 107 -16.71 -13.21 -20.45
C ALA A 107 -15.87 -14.37 -21.01
N ASP A 108 -14.65 -14.14 -21.51
CA ASP A 108 -13.80 -15.18 -22.07
C ASP A 108 -13.29 -16.14 -20.98
N GLU A 109 -13.50 -17.44 -21.16
CA GLU A 109 -13.08 -18.45 -20.18
C GLU A 109 -11.56 -18.45 -19.93
N LYS A 110 -10.74 -17.99 -20.90
CA LYS A 110 -9.28 -17.86 -20.74
C LYS A 110 -8.89 -16.64 -19.91
N LEU A 111 -9.75 -15.61 -19.84
CA LEU A 111 -9.54 -14.44 -19.00
C LEU A 111 -9.97 -14.71 -17.55
N ILE A 112 -11.06 -15.46 -17.39
CA ILE A 112 -11.59 -15.92 -16.12
C ILE A 112 -10.67 -17.03 -15.59
N ASP A 113 -9.52 -16.64 -15.04
CA ASP A 113 -8.55 -17.51 -14.39
C ASP A 113 -8.89 -17.76 -12.90
N ALA A 114 -7.97 -18.39 -12.17
CA ALA A 114 -8.14 -18.61 -10.73
C ALA A 114 -8.07 -17.31 -9.93
N ASP A 115 -7.22 -16.36 -10.30
CA ASP A 115 -7.08 -15.09 -9.56
C ASP A 115 -8.33 -14.22 -9.70
N TYR A 116 -8.91 -14.16 -10.91
CA TYR A 116 -10.18 -13.48 -11.15
C TYR A 116 -11.31 -14.06 -10.28
N ARG A 117 -11.51 -15.39 -10.31
CA ARG A 117 -12.53 -16.06 -9.47
C ARG A 117 -12.29 -15.81 -7.98
N ASN A 118 -11.03 -15.88 -7.54
CA ASN A 118 -10.67 -15.65 -6.15
C ASN A 118 -10.96 -14.21 -5.68
N LYS A 119 -10.72 -13.19 -6.52
CA LYS A 119 -11.08 -11.80 -6.21
C LYS A 119 -12.59 -11.61 -6.07
N ARG A 120 -13.40 -12.25 -6.92
CA ARG A 120 -14.87 -12.27 -6.82
C ARG A 120 -15.34 -12.96 -5.54
N ALA A 121 -14.82 -14.15 -5.23
CA ALA A 121 -15.14 -14.86 -3.98
C ALA A 121 -14.70 -14.09 -2.71
N ALA A 122 -13.57 -13.38 -2.76
CA ALA A 122 -13.10 -12.54 -1.65
C ALA A 122 -13.96 -11.28 -1.46
N GLN A 123 -14.47 -10.68 -2.54
CA GLN A 123 -15.48 -9.62 -2.52
C GLN A 123 -16.79 -10.12 -1.86
N GLU A 124 -17.30 -11.28 -2.29
CA GLU A 124 -18.47 -11.93 -1.70
C GLU A 124 -18.26 -12.23 -0.20
N THR A 125 -17.08 -12.72 0.17
CA THR A 125 -16.71 -12.98 1.58
C THR A 125 -16.67 -11.70 2.40
N PHE A 126 -16.11 -10.61 1.86
CA PHE A 126 -16.15 -9.31 2.53
C PHE A 126 -17.59 -8.86 2.75
N ALA A 127 -18.43 -8.91 1.71
CA ALA A 127 -19.83 -8.50 1.79
C ALA A 127 -20.63 -9.33 2.80
N ALA A 128 -20.45 -10.66 2.79
CA ALA A 128 -21.15 -11.59 3.69
C ALA A 128 -20.83 -11.37 5.18
N ASN A 129 -19.71 -10.75 5.52
CA ASN A 129 -19.29 -10.54 6.91
C ASN A 129 -19.36 -9.08 7.35
N PHE A 130 -19.04 -8.12 6.47
CA PHE A 130 -18.80 -6.73 6.87
C PHE A 130 -19.75 -5.69 6.25
N ALA A 131 -20.49 -6.03 5.17
CA ALA A 131 -21.45 -5.11 4.57
C ALA A 131 -22.71 -4.90 5.43
N ASP A 132 -23.57 -3.97 5.02
CA ASP A 132 -24.87 -3.70 5.64
C ASP A 132 -24.79 -3.36 7.15
N GLY A 133 -23.72 -2.64 7.53
CA GLY A 133 -23.46 -2.22 8.90
C GLY A 133 -22.85 -3.29 9.81
N ARG A 134 -22.80 -4.56 9.38
CA ARG A 134 -22.23 -5.68 10.16
C ARG A 134 -20.81 -5.37 10.63
N GLY A 135 -19.93 -4.97 9.72
CA GLY A 135 -18.53 -4.65 10.06
C GLY A 135 -18.40 -3.49 11.04
N GLY A 136 -19.31 -2.51 11.01
CA GLY A 136 -19.39 -1.46 12.02
C GLY A 136 -19.77 -2.01 13.39
N ALA A 137 -20.82 -2.83 13.46
CA ALA A 137 -21.24 -3.48 14.70
C ALA A 137 -20.15 -4.39 15.31
N MET A 138 -19.37 -5.12 14.49
CA MET A 138 -18.23 -5.91 14.96
C MET A 138 -17.13 -5.01 15.57
N VAL A 139 -16.86 -3.86 14.96
CA VAL A 139 -15.89 -2.87 15.43
C VAL A 139 -16.34 -2.25 16.76
N ASP A 140 -17.59 -1.80 16.85
CA ASP A 140 -18.18 -1.20 18.05
C ASP A 140 -18.23 -2.18 19.24
N GLN A 141 -18.42 -3.47 18.97
CA GLN A 141 -18.42 -4.54 19.97
C GLN A 141 -17.02 -5.06 20.33
N GLY A 142 -15.96 -4.59 19.67
CA GLY A 142 -14.59 -5.02 19.94
C GLY A 142 -14.33 -6.50 19.61
N GLN A 143 -14.93 -7.03 18.54
CA GLN A 143 -14.80 -8.44 18.11
C GLN A 143 -13.44 -8.74 17.44
N HIS A 144 -12.35 -8.41 18.14
CA HIS A 144 -11.00 -8.31 17.59
C HIS A 144 -10.50 -9.59 16.91
N ALA A 145 -10.66 -10.74 17.58
CA ALA A 145 -10.21 -12.03 17.06
C ALA A 145 -11.01 -12.49 15.83
N GLU A 146 -12.32 -12.22 15.81
CA GLU A 146 -13.19 -12.60 14.68
C GLU A 146 -12.89 -11.74 13.45
N ILE A 147 -12.79 -10.41 13.63
CA ILE A 147 -12.35 -9.48 12.58
C ILE A 147 -10.98 -9.91 12.02
N ALA A 148 -10.01 -10.21 12.88
CA ALA A 148 -8.67 -10.61 12.46
C ALA A 148 -8.68 -11.90 11.61
N ASN A 149 -9.42 -12.93 12.03
CA ASN A 149 -9.55 -14.19 11.31
C ASN A 149 -10.21 -14.01 9.94
N LEU A 150 -11.29 -13.21 9.87
CA LEU A 150 -12.01 -12.92 8.63
C LEU A 150 -11.16 -12.09 7.66
N LEU A 151 -10.46 -11.06 8.15
CA LEU A 151 -9.53 -10.27 7.34
C LEU A 151 -8.37 -11.14 6.81
N ASP A 152 -7.74 -11.97 7.65
CA ASP A 152 -6.68 -12.89 7.20
C ASP A 152 -7.16 -13.83 6.08
N GLY A 153 -8.37 -14.40 6.23
CA GLY A 153 -9.00 -15.20 5.19
C GLY A 153 -9.15 -14.46 3.85
N ILE A 154 -9.66 -13.22 3.90
CA ILE A 154 -9.86 -12.36 2.70
C ILE A 154 -8.51 -12.00 2.05
N PHE A 155 -7.51 -11.58 2.83
CA PHE A 155 -6.20 -11.23 2.31
C PHE A 155 -5.49 -12.42 1.66
N ARG A 156 -5.60 -13.62 2.27
CA ARG A 156 -5.00 -14.86 1.76
C ARG A 156 -5.72 -15.45 0.54
N ALA A 157 -6.95 -15.02 0.24
CA ALA A 157 -7.69 -15.52 -0.91
C ALA A 157 -7.14 -15.01 -2.27
N THR A 158 -6.48 -13.84 -2.32
CA THR A 158 -6.11 -13.16 -3.58
C THR A 158 -4.61 -13.18 -3.87
N ASN A 159 -4.19 -13.14 -5.15
CA ASN A 159 -2.78 -12.99 -5.53
C ASN A 159 -2.37 -11.52 -5.78
N VAL A 160 -3.14 -10.56 -5.26
CA VAL A 160 -2.83 -9.13 -5.35
C VAL A 160 -1.53 -8.83 -4.59
N LEU A 161 -1.42 -9.33 -3.36
CA LEU A 161 -0.23 -9.24 -2.52
C LEU A 161 0.90 -10.16 -3.04
N SER A 162 2.15 -9.74 -2.82
CA SER A 162 3.29 -10.66 -2.92
C SER A 162 3.30 -11.68 -1.77
N PRO A 163 4.00 -12.83 -1.91
CA PRO A 163 4.12 -13.81 -0.83
C PRO A 163 4.71 -13.24 0.48
N PHE A 164 5.57 -12.23 0.39
CA PHE A 164 6.15 -11.53 1.55
C PHE A 164 5.12 -10.64 2.25
N GLU A 165 4.31 -9.90 1.49
CA GLU A 165 3.20 -9.08 2.03
C GLU A 165 2.13 -9.96 2.66
N MET A 166 1.75 -11.07 2.02
CA MET A 166 0.78 -12.04 2.57
C MET A 166 1.28 -12.59 3.92
N LYS A 167 2.54 -13.03 3.99
CA LYS A 167 3.16 -13.51 5.25
C LYS A 167 3.21 -12.42 6.32
N ALA A 168 3.44 -11.17 5.95
CA ALA A 168 3.44 -10.04 6.88
C ALA A 168 2.04 -9.78 7.45
N VAL A 169 1.02 -9.70 6.61
CA VAL A 169 -0.38 -9.50 7.01
C VAL A 169 -0.88 -10.66 7.87
N HIS A 170 -0.63 -11.90 7.47
CA HIS A 170 -1.04 -13.08 8.23
C HIS A 170 -0.47 -13.07 9.65
N LYS A 171 0.84 -12.79 9.79
CA LYS A 171 1.48 -12.70 11.11
C LYS A 171 1.01 -11.47 11.91
N ALA A 172 0.63 -10.37 11.25
CA ALA A 172 0.06 -9.20 11.90
C ALA A 172 -1.31 -9.49 12.51
N PHE A 173 -2.18 -10.22 11.81
CA PHE A 173 -3.53 -10.56 12.29
C PHE A 173 -3.56 -11.76 13.24
N ALA A 174 -2.55 -12.64 13.23
CA ALA A 174 -2.49 -13.86 14.05
C ALA A 174 -2.64 -13.67 15.58
N LYS A 175 -2.46 -12.44 16.11
CA LYS A 175 -2.70 -12.13 17.53
C LYS A 175 -4.18 -11.91 17.88
N GLY A 176 -5.04 -11.63 16.90
CA GLY A 176 -6.46 -11.34 17.13
C GLY A 176 -6.70 -10.07 17.95
N ASP A 177 -5.79 -9.10 17.89
CA ASP A 177 -5.84 -7.88 18.71
C ASP A 177 -6.53 -6.68 18.01
N GLU A 178 -6.66 -5.58 18.76
CA GLU A 178 -7.36 -4.35 18.37
C GLU A 178 -6.82 -3.73 17.05
N ALA A 179 -5.58 -4.03 16.63
CA ALA A 179 -5.01 -3.45 15.41
C ALA A 179 -5.78 -3.87 14.16
N SER A 180 -6.25 -5.14 14.09
CA SER A 180 -7.11 -5.64 13.01
C SER A 180 -8.45 -4.90 12.96
N THR A 181 -9.02 -4.61 14.13
CA THR A 181 -10.27 -3.83 14.28
C THR A 181 -10.11 -2.39 13.82
N LYS A 182 -8.98 -1.75 14.15
CA LYS A 182 -8.63 -0.41 13.66
C LYS A 182 -8.52 -0.39 12.14
N VAL A 183 -7.86 -1.38 11.53
CA VAL A 183 -7.77 -1.49 10.06
C VAL A 183 -9.16 -1.61 9.43
N LEU A 184 -10.05 -2.47 9.94
CA LEU A 184 -11.42 -2.56 9.44
C LEU A 184 -12.18 -1.24 9.62
N GLY A 185 -12.19 -0.67 10.83
CA GLY A 185 -12.93 0.55 11.15
C GLY A 185 -12.53 1.74 10.28
N PHE A 186 -11.23 1.99 10.10
CA PHE A 186 -10.76 3.07 9.22
C PHE A 186 -10.96 2.76 7.73
N THR A 187 -10.97 1.49 7.32
CA THR A 187 -11.37 1.09 5.96
C THR A 187 -12.84 1.45 5.70
N LEU A 188 -13.75 1.07 6.61
CA LEU A 188 -15.18 1.38 6.50
C LEU A 188 -15.43 2.91 6.51
N ALA A 189 -14.72 3.66 7.35
CA ALA A 189 -14.79 5.12 7.37
C ALA A 189 -14.28 5.75 6.06
N PHE A 190 -13.20 5.21 5.47
CA PHE A 190 -12.71 5.64 4.16
C PHE A 190 -13.71 5.32 3.03
N MET A 191 -14.33 4.14 3.05
CA MET A 191 -15.36 3.77 2.07
C MET A 191 -16.61 4.64 2.17
N ALA A 192 -17.01 5.05 3.38
CA ALA A 192 -18.16 5.92 3.60
C ALA A 192 -17.90 7.36 3.12
N ASN A 193 -16.69 7.88 3.34
CA ASN A 193 -16.30 9.24 2.93
C ASN A 193 -14.84 9.27 2.44
N PRO A 194 -14.56 8.98 1.16
CA PRO A 194 -13.20 8.86 0.64
C PRO A 194 -12.53 10.23 0.48
N THR A 195 -11.65 10.58 1.41
CA THR A 195 -10.95 11.87 1.46
C THR A 195 -9.47 11.66 1.80
N ARG A 196 -8.66 12.71 1.66
CA ARG A 196 -7.27 12.73 2.12
C ARG A 196 -7.12 12.33 3.60
N LEU A 197 -8.04 12.76 4.46
CA LEU A 197 -7.98 12.49 5.88
C LEU A 197 -8.31 11.03 6.19
N SER A 198 -9.43 10.51 5.67
CA SER A 198 -9.85 9.13 5.91
C SER A 198 -8.90 8.11 5.27
N PHE A 199 -8.35 8.41 4.09
CA PHE A 199 -7.28 7.60 3.49
C PHE A 199 -6.03 7.58 4.38
N LYS A 200 -5.59 8.74 4.89
CA LYS A 200 -4.43 8.82 5.79
C LYS A 200 -4.67 7.98 7.04
N GLN A 201 -5.85 8.06 7.65
CA GLN A 201 -6.20 7.27 8.84
C GLN A 201 -6.16 5.76 8.57
N MET A 202 -6.70 5.31 7.43
CA MET A 202 -6.63 3.91 6.98
C MET A 202 -5.18 3.44 6.76
N ALA A 203 -4.36 4.25 6.08
CA ALA A 203 -2.95 3.94 5.85
C ALA A 203 -2.12 3.92 7.15
N GLU A 204 -2.36 4.87 8.06
CA GLU A 204 -1.72 4.93 9.38
C GLU A 204 -2.08 3.68 10.22
N ALA A 205 -3.35 3.23 10.21
CA ALA A 205 -3.77 2.01 10.90
C ALA A 205 -3.07 0.75 10.38
N VAL A 206 -2.94 0.61 9.04
CA VAL A 206 -2.15 -0.47 8.43
C VAL A 206 -0.66 -0.36 8.81
N SER A 207 -0.12 0.86 8.95
CA SER A 207 1.27 1.07 9.36
C SER A 207 1.57 0.69 10.82
N GLN A 208 0.53 0.59 11.66
CA GLN A 208 0.61 0.21 13.06
C GLN A 208 0.46 -1.30 13.30
N LEU A 209 0.14 -2.08 12.25
CA LEU A 209 0.07 -3.54 12.33
C LEU A 209 1.44 -4.16 12.73
N PRO A 210 1.46 -5.28 13.48
CA PRO A 210 2.70 -5.95 13.87
C PRO A 210 3.59 -6.34 12.67
N ALA A 211 4.70 -5.63 12.48
CA ALA A 211 5.64 -5.83 11.36
C ALA A 211 6.60 -7.04 11.54
N ASP A 212 6.31 -7.93 12.50
CA ASP A 212 7.13 -9.09 12.85
C ASP A 212 7.24 -10.13 11.71
N GLY A 213 6.39 -10.01 10.68
CA GLY A 213 6.38 -10.87 9.48
C GLY A 213 6.95 -10.21 8.22
N GLY A 214 7.22 -8.89 8.24
CA GLY A 214 7.65 -8.11 7.08
C GLY A 214 7.02 -6.72 7.03
N LYS A 215 7.20 -6.01 5.91
CA LYS A 215 6.64 -4.67 5.71
C LYS A 215 5.13 -4.75 5.45
N VAL A 216 4.34 -4.24 6.40
CA VAL A 216 2.86 -4.15 6.30
C VAL A 216 2.37 -2.86 5.62
N HIS A 217 3.13 -1.76 5.72
CA HIS A 217 2.73 -0.47 5.13
C HIS A 217 3.10 -0.41 3.63
N THR A 218 2.35 -1.13 2.80
CA THR A 218 2.54 -1.16 1.33
C THR A 218 1.26 -0.82 0.59
N TRP A 219 1.41 -0.43 -0.67
CA TRP A 219 0.29 -0.08 -1.56
C TRP A 219 -0.76 -1.21 -1.70
N PRO A 220 -0.38 -2.48 -2.00
CA PRO A 220 -1.33 -3.58 -2.04
C PRO A 220 -2.11 -3.75 -0.73
N ILE A 221 -1.43 -3.67 0.42
CA ILE A 221 -2.07 -3.93 1.72
C ILE A 221 -3.06 -2.81 2.08
N VAL A 222 -2.68 -1.55 1.92
CA VAL A 222 -3.54 -0.39 2.22
C VAL A 222 -4.77 -0.32 1.31
N THR A 223 -4.69 -0.81 0.08
CA THR A 223 -5.74 -0.61 -0.93
C THR A 223 -6.56 -1.86 -1.26
N LEU A 224 -6.20 -3.04 -0.76
CA LEU A 224 -6.95 -4.28 -1.01
C LEU A 224 -8.37 -4.25 -0.42
N LEU A 225 -8.52 -3.87 0.86
CA LEU A 225 -9.83 -3.94 1.51
C LEU A 225 -10.88 -3.02 0.86
N PRO A 226 -10.61 -1.72 0.59
CA PRO A 226 -11.56 -0.89 -0.16
C PRO A 226 -11.92 -1.47 -1.53
N PHE A 227 -10.94 -2.03 -2.24
CA PHE A 227 -11.13 -2.65 -3.56
C PHE A 227 -12.04 -3.89 -3.53
N LEU A 228 -11.85 -4.79 -2.56
CA LEU A 228 -12.70 -5.98 -2.43
C LEU A 228 -14.07 -5.65 -1.82
N ALA A 229 -14.15 -4.60 -0.99
CA ALA A 229 -15.39 -4.18 -0.36
C ALA A 229 -16.32 -3.42 -1.32
N ASP A 230 -15.75 -2.63 -2.23
CA ASP A 230 -16.48 -1.89 -3.25
C ASP A 230 -15.64 -1.70 -4.53
N PRO A 231 -15.61 -2.72 -5.41
CA PRO A 231 -14.84 -2.66 -6.66
C PRO A 231 -15.45 -1.67 -7.65
N THR A 232 -16.63 -1.09 -7.41
CA THR A 232 -17.19 -0.07 -8.31
C THR A 232 -16.48 1.28 -8.17
N ARG A 233 -15.89 1.55 -7.00
CA ARG A 233 -15.23 2.84 -6.68
C ARG A 233 -13.72 2.75 -6.48
N PHE A 234 -13.20 1.63 -5.99
CA PHE A 234 -11.80 1.51 -5.55
C PHE A 234 -11.04 0.45 -6.34
N ILE A 235 -9.72 0.64 -6.51
CA ILE A 235 -8.82 -0.33 -7.14
C ILE A 235 -7.63 -0.60 -6.22
N ALA A 236 -7.18 -1.86 -6.12
CA ALA A 236 -5.97 -2.17 -5.36
C ALA A 236 -4.72 -1.81 -6.19
N LEU A 237 -3.88 -0.93 -5.63
CA LEU A 237 -2.68 -0.40 -6.27
C LEU A 237 -1.51 -1.38 -6.12
N LYS A 238 -1.14 -2.03 -7.22
CA LYS A 238 0.08 -2.85 -7.33
C LYS A 238 1.13 -2.05 -8.13
N PRO A 239 2.21 -1.52 -7.51
CA PRO A 239 3.06 -0.50 -8.12
C PRO A 239 3.46 -0.76 -9.57
N THR A 240 4.17 -1.86 -9.85
CA THR A 240 4.67 -2.19 -11.20
C THR A 240 3.58 -2.21 -12.27
N ASN A 241 2.41 -2.77 -11.98
CA ASN A 241 1.32 -2.86 -12.95
C ASN A 241 0.58 -1.51 -13.10
N THR A 242 0.52 -0.73 -12.02
CA THR A 242 -0.13 0.59 -12.02
C THR A 242 0.73 1.60 -12.78
N ASP A 243 2.04 1.65 -12.50
CA ASP A 243 3.02 2.48 -13.22
C ASP A 243 3.06 2.15 -14.72
N LEU A 244 3.00 0.86 -15.07
CA LEU A 244 2.95 0.39 -16.44
C LEU A 244 1.67 0.87 -17.16
N MET A 245 0.51 0.72 -16.54
CA MET A 245 -0.75 1.16 -17.13
C MET A 245 -0.81 2.69 -17.26
N ALA A 246 -0.30 3.41 -16.26
CA ALA A 246 -0.19 4.86 -16.30
C ALA A 246 0.70 5.34 -17.44
N ALA A 247 1.81 4.65 -17.71
CA ALA A 247 2.66 4.96 -18.86
C ALA A 247 1.91 4.76 -20.20
N ARG A 248 1.14 3.67 -20.35
CA ARG A 248 0.30 3.43 -21.56
C ARG A 248 -0.83 4.45 -21.75
N MET A 249 -1.38 4.95 -20.64
CA MET A 249 -2.45 5.97 -20.62
C MET A 249 -1.91 7.41 -20.60
N THR A 250 -0.59 7.62 -20.56
CA THR A 250 0.04 8.94 -20.34
C THR A 250 -0.46 9.65 -19.06
N ALA A 251 -0.81 8.88 -18.02
CA ALA A 251 -1.32 9.40 -16.75
C ALA A 251 -0.18 9.73 -15.78
N ASP A 252 -0.23 10.91 -15.13
CA ASP A 252 0.67 11.24 -14.03
C ASP A 252 0.11 10.70 -12.70
N LEU A 253 0.63 9.55 -12.25
CA LEU A 253 0.31 8.97 -10.96
C LEU A 253 0.82 9.77 -9.76
N LYS A 254 1.74 10.73 -9.94
CA LYS A 254 2.43 11.39 -8.81
C LYS A 254 2.98 10.37 -7.81
N TYR A 255 3.57 9.29 -8.32
CA TYR A 255 3.86 8.09 -7.55
C TYR A 255 4.90 8.32 -6.44
N ASP A 256 4.53 7.99 -5.21
CA ASP A 256 5.45 7.73 -4.10
C ASP A 256 5.41 6.25 -3.72
N THR A 257 6.53 5.72 -3.20
CA THR A 257 6.61 4.35 -2.66
C THR A 257 5.89 4.16 -1.32
N THR A 258 5.49 5.25 -0.68
CA THR A 258 4.74 5.30 0.57
C THR A 258 3.27 5.57 0.27
N PRO A 259 2.33 4.77 0.80
CA PRO A 259 0.89 5.02 0.65
C PRO A 259 0.50 6.45 1.08
N ASN A 260 -0.09 7.20 0.15
CA ASN A 260 -0.49 8.60 0.33
C ASN A 260 -1.73 8.91 -0.52
N TRP A 261 -2.41 10.04 -0.25
CA TRP A 261 -3.64 10.37 -0.98
C TRP A 261 -3.38 10.82 -2.42
N GLU A 262 -2.33 11.60 -2.66
CA GLU A 262 -2.02 12.20 -3.95
C GLU A 262 -1.82 11.15 -5.06
N THR A 263 -1.09 10.08 -4.74
CA THR A 263 -0.89 8.93 -5.64
C THR A 263 -2.16 8.10 -5.77
N TYR A 264 -2.92 7.87 -4.68
CA TYR A 264 -4.09 7.01 -4.74
C TYR A 264 -5.24 7.64 -5.52
N ASP A 265 -5.53 8.93 -5.31
CA ASP A 265 -6.53 9.65 -6.10
C ASP A 265 -6.17 9.71 -7.60
N ALA A 266 -4.89 9.87 -7.94
CA ALA A 266 -4.43 9.78 -9.33
C ALA A 266 -4.67 8.38 -9.92
N ALA A 267 -4.35 7.31 -9.18
CA ALA A 267 -4.63 5.94 -9.59
C ALA A 267 -6.14 5.64 -9.73
N LEU A 268 -6.97 6.13 -8.80
CA LEU A 268 -8.43 6.02 -8.87
C LEU A 268 -9.01 6.76 -10.08
N ARG A 269 -8.51 7.96 -10.41
CA ARG A 269 -8.91 8.71 -11.62
C ARG A 269 -8.53 7.96 -12.90
N MET A 270 -7.29 7.48 -12.98
CA MET A 270 -6.82 6.66 -14.11
C MET A 270 -7.67 5.40 -14.28
N ALA A 271 -7.95 4.67 -13.20
CA ALA A 271 -8.70 3.43 -13.25
C ALA A 271 -10.17 3.63 -13.66
N ARG A 272 -10.80 4.76 -13.27
CA ARG A 272 -12.13 5.14 -13.78
C ARG A 272 -12.13 5.41 -15.29
N SER A 273 -11.20 6.20 -15.80
CA SER A 273 -11.11 6.42 -17.26
C SER A 273 -10.74 5.15 -18.03
N LEU A 274 -10.03 4.20 -17.40
CA LEU A 274 -9.79 2.88 -17.98
C LEU A 274 -11.07 2.02 -17.99
N LEU A 275 -11.87 2.04 -16.92
CA LEU A 275 -13.17 1.37 -16.88
C LEU A 275 -14.12 1.92 -17.95
N GLU A 276 -14.21 3.24 -18.10
CA GLU A 276 -15.01 3.90 -19.15
C GLU A 276 -14.61 3.42 -20.55
N ARG A 277 -13.29 3.24 -20.80
CA ARG A 277 -12.76 2.76 -22.08
C ARG A 277 -12.97 1.25 -22.30
N LEU A 278 -13.07 0.46 -21.24
CA LEU A 278 -13.28 -1.00 -21.28
C LEU A 278 -14.76 -1.41 -21.16
N ALA A 279 -15.65 -0.52 -20.73
CA ALA A 279 -17.08 -0.80 -20.58
C ALA A 279 -17.77 -1.26 -21.89
N PRO A 280 -17.45 -0.72 -23.09
CA PRO A 280 -17.96 -1.26 -24.36
C PRO A 280 -17.53 -2.71 -24.65
N LEU A 281 -16.52 -3.22 -23.94
CA LEU A 281 -16.04 -4.61 -24.03
C LEU A 281 -16.64 -5.51 -22.95
N GLY A 282 -17.48 -4.97 -22.07
CA GLY A 282 -18.17 -5.71 -21.01
C GLY A 282 -17.52 -5.63 -19.62
N ALA A 283 -16.52 -4.74 -19.41
CA ALA A 283 -16.01 -4.46 -18.07
C ALA A 283 -17.08 -3.75 -17.22
N LYS A 284 -17.19 -4.16 -15.95
CA LYS A 284 -18.24 -3.70 -15.01
C LYS A 284 -17.69 -2.92 -13.84
N ASP A 285 -16.46 -3.23 -13.40
CA ASP A 285 -15.86 -2.66 -12.19
C ASP A 285 -14.32 -2.77 -12.19
N MET A 286 -13.70 -2.38 -11.07
CA MET A 286 -12.24 -2.36 -10.93
C MET A 286 -11.60 -3.75 -10.85
N ILE A 287 -12.35 -4.83 -10.59
CA ILE A 287 -11.79 -6.19 -10.68
C ILE A 287 -11.52 -6.53 -12.15
N ASP A 288 -12.42 -6.12 -13.05
CA ASP A 288 -12.22 -6.24 -14.50
C ASP A 288 -11.07 -5.35 -14.99
N VAL A 289 -11.01 -4.09 -14.53
CA VAL A 289 -9.88 -3.18 -14.82
C VAL A 289 -8.54 -3.77 -14.38
N GLN A 290 -8.48 -4.31 -13.15
CA GLN A 290 -7.26 -4.93 -12.65
C GLN A 290 -6.91 -6.20 -13.43
N GLN A 291 -7.89 -6.99 -13.89
CA GLN A 291 -7.64 -8.16 -14.74
C GLN A 291 -7.08 -7.75 -16.11
N PHE A 292 -7.62 -6.70 -16.73
CA PHE A 292 -7.06 -6.13 -17.96
C PHE A 292 -5.61 -5.64 -17.76
N MET A 293 -5.34 -4.90 -16.68
CA MET A 293 -3.98 -4.47 -16.30
C MET A 293 -3.05 -5.67 -16.07
N TRP A 294 -3.57 -6.78 -15.53
CA TRP A 294 -2.80 -8.00 -15.25
C TRP A 294 -2.41 -8.75 -16.52
N VAL A 295 -3.35 -8.99 -17.44
CA VAL A 295 -3.06 -9.77 -18.67
C VAL A 295 -2.27 -9.00 -19.71
N THR A 296 -2.46 -7.67 -19.78
CA THR A 296 -1.68 -6.80 -20.69
C THR A 296 -0.28 -6.47 -20.16
N ARG A 297 0.14 -6.94 -18.98
CA ARG A 297 1.40 -6.45 -18.34
C ARG A 297 2.68 -6.80 -19.12
N GLU A 298 2.68 -7.91 -19.85
CA GLU A 298 3.86 -8.40 -20.61
C GLU A 298 3.86 -7.88 -22.07
N LEU A 299 2.86 -7.09 -22.46
CA LEU A 299 2.76 -6.45 -23.78
C LEU A 299 3.80 -5.32 -23.89
N ASN A 300 4.95 -5.61 -24.50
CA ASN A 300 6.05 -4.67 -24.72
C ASN A 300 5.77 -3.75 -25.92
#